data_AF-A0A8J9WRD3-F1
#
_entry.id   AF-A0A8J9WRD3-F1
#
_cell.length_a   1.000
_cell.length_b   1.000
_cell.length_c   1.000
_cell.angle_alpha   90.00
_cell.angle_beta   90.00
_cell.angle_gamma   90.00
#
_symmetry.space_group_name_H-M   'P 1'
#
loop_
_entity.id
_entity.type
_entity.pdbx_description
1 polymer ?
#
loop_
_entity_poly.entity_id
_entity_poly.type
_entity_poly.pdbx_seq_one_letter_code
_entity_poly.pdbx_strand_id
1 'polypeptide(L)'
;MWSLSLPRLALAVLAFFVTTVGVRAHTARGLQATLANASAPSGSLRQEVKDEESGGRTVCQFNVQGFNRQGSVRTMSLQSDGPSGPLLGANITCKGSAVTLIGGPSLEEFAPAFVGVNYIKAVELPGATMVIRDSNLAIENSVFSGLSFFGQGAIVLSHSNITFLNATFTANNNSAAGAIYANDTSNITVLDSIFQGNGGGQGGAISLWNSSLLVNGTDFQGNVGRSAGGAIAVNNAATVTVITSTFTNNVAENGGAVFIEQCGKAVLNDNTFTSNKASRSGGALFQSKCSGTLDTNYFRLNSALNGGSVWQNNCKKILHTDSRFDNNTSERGSAGIEMNQITSTDIVSCTFTTGKGAKGSGLYLQGVQGTVRECLFESNVAEFGGAIFRGSTTGDISGSVFNSNKATKIGGAIYDSHAKGDITTSTFQSNSAPKGKAIFRTQSEGDVNGNKKLDESTQVTIDNPAST
;
A
#
# COMPACT_ATOMS: atom_id res chain seq x y z
N MET A 1 -33.26 -46.87 -73.38
CA MET A 1 -32.45 -47.15 -74.58
C MET A 1 -31.03 -46.68 -74.30
N TRP A 2 -30.00 -47.49 -74.62
CA TRP A 2 -28.55 -47.20 -74.69
C TRP A 2 -27.91 -46.25 -73.64
N SER A 3 -26.90 -46.65 -72.85
CA SER A 3 -26.21 -47.95 -72.74
C SER A 3 -25.48 -48.06 -71.38
N LEU A 4 -25.16 -49.28 -70.94
CA LEU A 4 -24.43 -49.56 -69.69
C LEU A 4 -22.95 -49.84 -69.96
N SER A 5 -22.09 -49.59 -68.96
CA SER A 5 -21.07 -50.58 -68.56
C SER A 5 -20.60 -50.39 -67.10
N LEU A 6 -20.82 -51.44 -66.29
CA LEU A 6 -20.18 -51.73 -64.98
C LEU A 6 -18.87 -52.55 -65.26
N PRO A 7 -18.20 -53.34 -64.36
CA PRO A 7 -18.53 -53.72 -62.96
C PRO A 7 -17.38 -54.01 -61.93
N ARG A 8 -17.76 -54.05 -60.62
CA ARG A 8 -17.22 -54.93 -59.53
C ARG A 8 -15.73 -54.70 -59.10
N LEU A 9 -15.21 -55.19 -57.97
CA LEU A 9 -15.63 -56.10 -56.85
C LEU A 9 -15.08 -55.45 -55.49
N ALA A 10 -14.95 -55.97 -54.26
CA ALA A 10 -15.09 -57.29 -53.62
C ALA A 10 -15.35 -57.24 -52.06
N LEU A 11 -14.85 -58.24 -51.32
CA LEU A 11 -14.99 -58.61 -49.89
C LEU A 11 -13.57 -58.72 -49.24
N ALA A 12 -13.29 -58.89 -47.93
CA ALA A 12 -14.02 -58.78 -46.63
C ALA A 12 -13.05 -58.99 -45.42
N VAL A 13 -13.51 -58.77 -44.16
CA VAL A 13 -13.09 -59.44 -42.88
C VAL A 13 -11.65 -59.21 -42.34
N LEU A 14 -11.32 -59.06 -41.03
CA LEU A 14 -12.03 -58.77 -39.75
C LEU A 14 -11.00 -58.50 -38.59
N ALA A 15 -11.39 -57.73 -37.55
CA ALA A 15 -10.91 -57.74 -36.13
C ALA A 15 -9.62 -56.98 -35.64
N PHE A 16 -9.86 -56.03 -34.70
CA PHE A 16 -9.11 -55.67 -33.45
C PHE A 16 -7.55 -55.62 -33.45
N PHE A 17 -6.90 -54.48 -33.14
CA PHE A 17 -6.87 -53.87 -31.79
C PHE A 17 -6.47 -52.36 -31.76
N VAL A 18 -7.20 -51.56 -30.96
CA VAL A 18 -6.86 -50.32 -30.18
C VAL A 18 -5.90 -49.21 -30.70
N THR A 19 -6.30 -47.96 -30.42
CA THR A 19 -5.59 -46.64 -30.40
C THR A 19 -5.35 -45.83 -31.69
N THR A 20 -6.05 -44.69 -31.74
CA THR A 20 -5.65 -43.34 -32.26
C THR A 20 -5.08 -43.20 -33.68
N VAL A 21 -5.90 -42.65 -34.60
CA VAL A 21 -5.73 -41.30 -35.19
C VAL A 21 -6.93 -40.95 -36.11
N GLY A 22 -7.38 -39.69 -36.09
CA GLY A 22 -7.93 -39.00 -37.26
C GLY A 22 -9.36 -39.30 -37.75
N VAL A 23 -10.39 -38.89 -36.99
CA VAL A 23 -11.71 -38.61 -37.59
C VAL A 23 -11.66 -37.25 -38.27
N ARG A 24 -11.96 -37.18 -39.58
CA ARG A 24 -11.95 -35.92 -40.34
C ARG A 24 -13.20 -35.09 -40.08
N ALA A 25 -13.02 -33.83 -39.69
CA ALA A 25 -14.07 -32.81 -39.79
C ALA A 25 -14.18 -32.28 -41.23
N HIS A 26 -15.32 -31.68 -41.57
CA HIS A 26 -15.61 -31.19 -42.93
C HIS A 26 -14.80 -29.94 -43.32
N THR A 27 -14.49 -29.83 -44.62
CA THR A 27 -13.80 -28.69 -45.21
C THR A 27 -14.65 -27.41 -45.18
N ALA A 28 -14.25 -26.43 -44.37
CA ALA A 28 -14.57 -25.03 -44.64
C ALA A 28 -13.66 -24.52 -45.79
N ARG A 29 -14.23 -23.84 -46.78
CA ARG A 29 -13.45 -23.21 -47.87
C ARG A 29 -12.91 -21.87 -47.39
N GLY A 30 -11.63 -21.58 -47.66
CA GLY A 30 -10.98 -20.35 -47.22
C GLY A 30 -11.59 -19.10 -47.86
N LEU A 31 -11.56 -17.98 -47.12
CA LEU A 31 -11.88 -16.67 -47.67
C LEU A 31 -10.77 -16.23 -48.63
N GLN A 32 -11.15 -15.86 -49.86
CA GLN A 32 -10.31 -15.04 -50.72
C GLN A 32 -10.57 -13.57 -50.40
N ALA A 33 -9.51 -12.77 -50.24
CA ALA A 33 -9.61 -11.32 -50.17
C ALA A 33 -9.44 -10.71 -51.57
N THR A 34 -10.48 -10.10 -52.10
CA THR A 34 -10.44 -9.45 -53.42
C THR A 34 -9.98 -8.00 -53.28
N LEU A 35 -8.95 -7.60 -54.03
CA LEU A 35 -8.50 -6.20 -54.10
C LEU A 35 -9.43 -5.35 -54.97
N ALA A 36 -9.66 -4.12 -54.52
CA ALA A 36 -10.20 -3.03 -55.34
C ALA A 36 -9.24 -1.83 -55.29
N ASN A 37 -9.11 -1.16 -56.44
CA ASN A 37 -8.23 -0.02 -56.71
C ASN A 37 -8.42 1.17 -55.73
N ALA A 38 -7.44 2.05 -55.48
CA ALA A 38 -5.99 2.07 -55.77
C ALA A 38 -5.33 3.24 -55.00
N SER A 39 -3.99 3.38 -55.12
CA SER A 39 -3.12 4.42 -54.54
C SER A 39 -2.96 4.41 -53.00
N ALA A 40 -1.69 4.32 -52.57
CA ALA A 40 -1.21 4.39 -51.19
C ALA A 40 -0.57 5.79 -50.97
N PRO A 41 -0.26 6.27 -49.74
CA PRO A 41 0.29 5.48 -48.64
C PRO A 41 -0.32 5.73 -47.24
N SER A 42 -0.89 4.69 -46.65
CA SER A 42 -0.97 4.52 -45.19
C SER A 42 -0.56 3.09 -44.84
N GLY A 43 0.46 2.94 -43.99
CA GLY A 43 0.98 1.64 -43.60
C GLY A 43 0.05 0.95 -42.60
N SER A 44 -0.88 0.12 -43.08
CA SER A 44 -1.66 -0.76 -42.22
C SER A 44 -0.90 -2.07 -41.98
N LEU A 45 -0.40 -2.25 -40.75
CA LEU A 45 0.40 -3.42 -40.38
C LEU A 45 -0.53 -4.58 -40.00
N ARG A 46 -0.98 -5.34 -41.02
CA ARG A 46 -1.67 -6.63 -40.80
C ARG A 46 -0.62 -7.69 -40.49
N GLN A 47 -0.47 -8.06 -39.22
CA GLN A 47 0.26 -9.26 -38.82
C GLN A 47 -0.73 -10.42 -38.62
N GLU A 48 -0.37 -11.61 -39.09
CA GLU A 48 -1.19 -12.82 -38.91
C GLU A 48 -1.19 -13.24 -37.44
N VAL A 49 -2.37 -13.54 -36.90
CA VAL A 49 -2.50 -14.33 -35.67
C VAL A 49 -2.16 -15.77 -36.03
N LYS A 50 -1.15 -16.35 -35.37
CA LYS A 50 -0.91 -17.79 -35.39
C LYS A 50 -1.59 -18.44 -34.19
N ASP A 51 -2.63 -19.20 -34.45
CA ASP A 51 -3.27 -20.06 -33.46
C ASP A 51 -2.37 -21.27 -33.16
N GLU A 52 -1.48 -21.15 -32.18
CA GLU A 52 -0.78 -22.32 -31.62
C GLU A 52 -1.68 -23.04 -30.61
N GLU A 53 -2.49 -23.99 -31.11
CA GLU A 53 -3.35 -24.85 -30.28
C GLU A 53 -2.54 -25.70 -29.29
N SER A 54 -2.38 -25.20 -28.06
CA SER A 54 -1.82 -25.93 -26.93
C SER A 54 -2.77 -25.89 -25.73
N GLY A 55 -3.80 -26.75 -25.77
CA GLY A 55 -4.67 -27.00 -24.61
C GLY A 55 -5.74 -25.95 -24.33
N GLY A 56 -6.51 -25.55 -25.36
CA GLY A 56 -7.76 -24.82 -25.17
C GLY A 56 -7.62 -23.36 -24.71
N ARG A 57 -6.49 -22.71 -25.02
CA ARG A 57 -6.22 -21.31 -24.69
C ARG A 57 -5.79 -20.54 -25.94
N THR A 58 -6.58 -19.55 -26.36
CA THR A 58 -6.16 -18.55 -27.35
C THR A 58 -5.25 -17.53 -26.66
N VAL A 59 -4.04 -17.31 -27.19
CA VAL A 59 -3.09 -16.31 -26.67
C VAL A 59 -2.93 -15.18 -27.67
N CYS A 60 -3.61 -14.06 -27.44
CA CYS A 60 -3.47 -12.86 -28.27
C CYS A 60 -2.21 -12.08 -27.88
N GLN A 61 -1.10 -12.28 -28.60
CA GLN A 61 0.09 -11.43 -28.49
C GLN A 61 -0.07 -10.19 -29.38
N PHE A 62 -0.13 -9.01 -28.77
CA PHE A 62 -0.04 -7.73 -29.47
C PHE A 62 1.38 -7.17 -29.31
N ASN A 63 2.12 -7.04 -30.41
CA ASN A 63 3.53 -6.64 -30.42
C ASN A 63 3.69 -5.22 -30.99
N VAL A 64 3.71 -4.21 -30.11
CA VAL A 64 3.73 -2.79 -30.53
C VAL A 64 5.17 -2.29 -30.62
N GLN A 65 5.81 -2.48 -31.78
CA GLN A 65 7.09 -1.83 -32.10
C GLN A 65 6.88 -0.36 -32.46
N GLY A 66 7.62 0.53 -31.79
CA GLY A 66 7.30 1.96 -31.71
C GLY A 66 8.00 2.88 -32.71
N PHE A 67 7.73 4.18 -32.58
CA PHE A 67 8.41 5.28 -33.28
C PHE A 67 8.79 6.41 -32.31
N ASN A 68 9.63 7.34 -32.76
CA ASN A 68 10.42 8.21 -31.88
C ASN A 68 10.30 9.71 -32.25
N ARG A 69 10.23 10.54 -31.20
CA ARG A 69 10.20 12.03 -31.18
C ARG A 69 8.96 12.75 -31.72
N GLN A 70 8.57 13.78 -30.96
CA GLN A 70 7.65 14.87 -31.28
C GLN A 70 6.16 14.54 -31.53
N GLY A 71 5.37 14.67 -30.45
CA GLY A 71 4.23 15.59 -30.46
C GLY A 71 3.00 15.22 -31.30
N SER A 72 2.78 13.95 -31.61
CA SER A 72 1.53 13.49 -32.23
C SER A 72 1.03 12.19 -31.60
N VAL A 73 0.04 12.32 -30.70
CA VAL A 73 -0.72 11.17 -30.18
C VAL A 73 -1.46 10.52 -31.35
N ARG A 74 -1.40 9.19 -31.45
CA ARG A 74 -2.13 8.39 -32.44
C ARG A 74 -2.90 7.28 -31.74
N THR A 75 -4.19 7.51 -31.56
CA THR A 75 -5.14 6.54 -30.99
C THR A 75 -5.18 5.25 -31.82
N MET A 76 -5.15 4.09 -31.16
CA MET A 76 -5.32 2.79 -31.83
C MET A 76 -6.81 2.47 -32.00
N SER A 77 -7.41 2.95 -33.10
CA SER A 77 -8.79 2.61 -33.47
C SER A 77 -8.85 1.36 -34.34
N LEU A 78 -9.35 0.26 -33.78
CA LEU A 78 -9.76 -0.93 -34.55
C LEU A 78 -11.18 -0.72 -35.10
N GLN A 79 -11.32 -0.60 -36.41
CA GLN A 79 -12.62 -0.56 -37.07
C GLN A 79 -13.21 -1.98 -37.19
N SER A 80 -14.54 -2.07 -37.09
CA SER A 80 -15.31 -3.22 -37.58
C SER A 80 -15.99 -2.81 -38.90
N ASP A 81 -15.95 -3.69 -39.90
CA ASP A 81 -16.57 -3.43 -41.21
C ASP A 81 -18.10 -3.52 -41.09
N GLY A 82 -18.76 -2.38 -40.87
CA GLY A 82 -20.20 -2.24 -40.80
C GLY A 82 -20.66 -0.81 -41.17
N PRO A 83 -21.69 -0.62 -42.01
CA PRO A 83 -22.10 0.70 -42.46
C PRO A 83 -22.94 1.46 -41.42
N SER A 84 -22.79 2.79 -41.42
CA SER A 84 -23.53 3.82 -40.66
C SER A 84 -23.29 3.89 -39.13
N GLY A 85 -22.65 5.00 -38.71
CA GLY A 85 -22.50 5.40 -37.30
C GLY A 85 -21.07 5.82 -36.94
N PRO A 86 -20.84 7.00 -36.33
CA PRO A 86 -19.54 7.36 -35.79
C PRO A 86 -19.31 6.63 -34.45
N LEU A 87 -18.48 5.59 -34.46
CA LEU A 87 -18.13 4.83 -33.26
C LEU A 87 -16.90 5.44 -32.56
N LEU A 88 -17.09 5.85 -31.30
CA LEU A 88 -16.02 6.28 -30.39
C LEU A 88 -15.52 5.07 -29.58
N GLY A 89 -14.20 4.88 -29.53
CA GLY A 89 -13.55 3.84 -28.73
C GLY A 89 -13.42 2.48 -29.42
N ALA A 90 -12.33 1.76 -29.15
CA ALA A 90 -12.05 0.42 -29.67
C ALA A 90 -11.98 -0.60 -28.52
N ASN A 91 -12.90 -1.57 -28.50
CA ASN A 91 -13.01 -2.57 -27.44
C ASN A 91 -12.02 -3.74 -27.64
N ILE A 92 -11.25 -4.11 -26.61
CA ILE A 92 -10.46 -5.35 -26.58
C ILE A 92 -11.35 -6.48 -26.02
N THR A 93 -12.14 -7.10 -26.90
CA THR A 93 -13.09 -8.16 -26.50
C THR A 93 -12.46 -9.55 -26.56
N CYS A 94 -11.72 -9.95 -25.52
CA CYS A 94 -11.15 -11.28 -25.41
C CYS A 94 -12.07 -12.26 -24.66
N LYS A 95 -12.80 -13.12 -25.40
CA LYS A 95 -13.49 -14.29 -24.82
C LYS A 95 -12.52 -15.47 -24.62
N GLY A 96 -11.55 -15.30 -23.73
CA GLY A 96 -10.52 -16.29 -23.43
C GLY A 96 -9.63 -15.84 -22.26
N SER A 97 -9.06 -16.78 -21.52
CA SER A 97 -8.54 -16.56 -20.16
C SER A 97 -7.17 -15.85 -20.04
N ALA A 98 -6.74 -15.08 -21.04
CA ALA A 98 -5.58 -14.19 -20.93
C ALA A 98 -5.60 -13.10 -22.02
N VAL A 99 -5.19 -11.89 -21.64
CA VAL A 99 -4.68 -10.86 -22.56
C VAL A 99 -3.25 -10.56 -22.14
N THR A 100 -2.35 -10.38 -23.11
CA THR A 100 -0.95 -10.01 -22.90
C THR A 100 -0.68 -8.74 -23.71
N LEU A 101 -0.26 -7.67 -23.01
CA LEU A 101 -0.03 -6.35 -23.58
C LEU A 101 1.45 -5.99 -23.42
N ILE A 102 2.10 -5.69 -24.55
CA ILE A 102 3.52 -5.34 -24.64
C ILE A 102 3.62 -4.10 -25.54
N GLY A 103 4.11 -2.97 -25.01
CA GLY A 103 4.14 -1.72 -25.79
C GLY A 103 5.01 -0.61 -25.22
N GLY A 104 5.53 0.22 -26.14
CA GLY A 104 6.37 1.38 -25.87
C GLY A 104 5.60 2.69 -25.59
N PRO A 105 6.27 3.85 -25.68
CA PRO A 105 5.89 5.05 -24.95
C PRO A 105 4.60 5.74 -25.41
N SER A 106 3.89 6.33 -24.45
CA SER A 106 2.71 7.19 -24.61
C SER A 106 1.53 6.59 -25.39
N LEU A 107 0.69 5.84 -24.66
CA LEU A 107 -0.67 5.45 -25.08
C LEU A 107 -1.68 6.25 -24.24
N GLU A 108 -1.87 7.53 -24.59
CA GLU A 108 -2.98 8.31 -24.05
C GLU A 108 -4.31 7.79 -24.63
N GLU A 109 -5.29 7.56 -23.75
CA GLU A 109 -6.61 6.96 -24.01
C GLU A 109 -6.68 5.47 -24.40
N PHE A 110 -6.49 4.58 -23.42
CA PHE A 110 -7.23 3.30 -23.34
C PHE A 110 -8.63 3.50 -22.70
N ALA A 111 -9.38 4.53 -23.11
CA ALA A 111 -10.54 5.00 -22.34
C ALA A 111 -11.70 3.98 -22.22
N PRO A 112 -11.98 3.09 -23.21
CA PRO A 112 -12.98 2.02 -23.07
C PRO A 112 -12.53 0.68 -23.71
N ALA A 113 -11.94 -0.25 -22.94
CA ALA A 113 -11.36 -1.47 -23.54
C ALA A 113 -11.61 -2.83 -22.84
N PHE A 114 -11.93 -2.90 -21.54
CA PHE A 114 -12.02 -4.17 -20.79
C PHE A 114 -13.44 -4.64 -20.43
N VAL A 115 -14.46 -4.23 -21.19
CA VAL A 115 -15.85 -4.66 -20.96
C VAL A 115 -15.97 -6.18 -21.18
N GLY A 116 -16.08 -6.94 -20.08
CA GLY A 116 -16.14 -8.40 -20.09
C GLY A 116 -14.79 -9.12 -19.97
N VAL A 117 -13.66 -8.39 -19.90
CA VAL A 117 -12.35 -8.95 -19.54
C VAL A 117 -12.18 -8.77 -18.03
N ASN A 118 -12.14 -9.88 -17.29
CA ASN A 118 -11.94 -9.89 -15.84
C ASN A 118 -10.54 -10.36 -15.41
N TYR A 119 -9.66 -10.73 -16.35
CA TYR A 119 -8.37 -11.33 -16.08
C TYR A 119 -7.33 -11.02 -17.19
N ILE A 120 -6.14 -10.55 -16.79
CA ILE A 120 -5.01 -10.21 -17.66
C ILE A 120 -3.72 -10.74 -17.01
N LYS A 121 -2.74 -11.18 -17.80
CA LYS A 121 -1.49 -11.76 -17.29
C LYS A 121 -0.28 -11.46 -18.17
N ALA A 122 0.88 -11.32 -17.54
CA ALA A 122 2.16 -10.99 -18.21
C ALA A 122 2.08 -9.70 -19.03
N VAL A 123 1.53 -8.64 -18.43
CA VAL A 123 1.59 -7.28 -18.99
C VAL A 123 2.99 -6.72 -18.78
N GLU A 124 3.59 -6.15 -19.82
CA GLU A 124 4.84 -5.38 -19.73
C GLU A 124 4.65 -4.01 -20.38
N LEU A 125 4.55 -2.96 -19.54
CA LEU A 125 4.38 -1.57 -19.99
C LEU A 125 5.56 -0.68 -19.56
N PRO A 126 6.69 -0.72 -20.30
CA PRO A 126 7.78 0.25 -20.13
C PRO A 126 7.39 1.61 -20.72
N GLY A 127 7.14 2.61 -19.87
CA GLY A 127 6.88 3.98 -20.30
C GLY A 127 5.47 4.24 -20.86
N ALA A 128 4.49 3.37 -20.59
CA ALA A 128 3.09 3.53 -20.99
C ALA A 128 2.12 3.46 -19.79
N THR A 129 1.22 4.44 -19.67
CA THR A 129 0.18 4.45 -18.63
C THR A 129 -1.03 3.61 -19.06
N MET A 130 -1.54 2.78 -18.16
CA MET A 130 -2.84 2.11 -18.32
C MET A 130 -3.94 2.94 -17.66
N VAL A 131 -5.08 3.11 -18.33
CA VAL A 131 -6.28 3.76 -17.76
C VAL A 131 -7.38 2.71 -17.67
N ILE A 132 -8.06 2.64 -16.51
CA ILE A 132 -9.10 1.65 -16.23
C ILE A 132 -10.28 2.39 -15.58
N ARG A 133 -11.47 2.22 -16.16
CA ARG A 133 -12.71 2.85 -15.69
C ARG A 133 -13.83 1.84 -15.61
N ASP A 134 -14.70 1.97 -14.62
CA ASP A 134 -15.98 1.24 -14.49
C ASP A 134 -15.84 -0.29 -14.64
N SER A 135 -14.71 -0.85 -14.21
CA SER A 135 -14.27 -2.23 -14.51
C SER A 135 -14.12 -3.09 -13.25
N ASN A 136 -14.13 -4.42 -13.44
CA ASN A 136 -13.76 -5.40 -12.42
C ASN A 136 -12.69 -6.34 -13.00
N LEU A 137 -11.46 -6.28 -12.49
CA LEU A 137 -10.28 -6.82 -13.19
C LEU A 137 -9.27 -7.48 -12.24
N ALA A 138 -8.70 -8.61 -12.63
CA ALA A 138 -7.46 -9.15 -12.07
C ALA A 138 -6.31 -8.97 -13.07
N ILE A 139 -5.16 -8.49 -12.60
CA ILE A 139 -3.91 -8.38 -13.35
C ILE A 139 -2.83 -9.15 -12.59
N GLU A 140 -2.28 -10.20 -13.20
CA GLU A 140 -1.27 -11.04 -12.54
C GLU A 140 0.10 -11.05 -13.22
N ASN A 141 1.16 -11.35 -12.46
CA ASN A 141 2.49 -11.72 -12.98
C ASN A 141 3.00 -10.69 -14.01
N SER A 142 2.92 -9.40 -13.69
CA SER A 142 3.01 -8.29 -14.64
C SER A 142 3.98 -7.19 -14.18
N VAL A 143 4.59 -6.46 -15.12
CA VAL A 143 5.62 -5.44 -14.85
C VAL A 143 5.23 -4.08 -15.44
N PHE A 144 5.30 -3.04 -14.60
CA PHE A 144 5.00 -1.65 -14.95
C PHE A 144 6.21 -0.79 -14.59
N SER A 145 6.87 -0.17 -15.58
CA SER A 145 8.20 0.38 -15.34
C SER A 145 8.58 1.62 -16.14
N GLY A 146 9.55 2.37 -15.61
CA GLY A 146 10.29 3.41 -16.34
C GLY A 146 9.47 4.62 -16.81
N LEU A 147 8.23 4.79 -16.34
CA LEU A 147 7.43 5.96 -16.63
C LEU A 147 8.02 7.21 -15.98
N SER A 148 8.13 8.30 -16.74
CA SER A 148 8.64 9.58 -16.24
C SER A 148 7.93 10.75 -16.92
N PHE A 149 6.63 10.91 -16.66
CA PHE A 149 5.77 11.91 -17.31
C PHE A 149 5.02 12.77 -16.28
N PHE A 150 4.38 13.85 -16.74
CA PHE A 150 3.49 14.67 -15.91
C PHE A 150 2.13 14.00 -15.59
N GLY A 151 1.92 12.77 -16.07
CA GLY A 151 0.69 11.99 -15.85
C GLY A 151 0.45 11.60 -14.39
N GLN A 152 -0.75 11.10 -14.10
CA GLN A 152 -1.20 10.81 -12.74
C GLN A 152 -0.53 9.56 -12.13
N GLY A 153 -0.16 8.56 -12.95
CA GLY A 153 0.51 7.33 -12.53
C GLY A 153 0.76 6.37 -13.69
N ALA A 154 1.32 5.19 -13.39
CA ALA A 154 1.44 4.07 -14.32
C ALA A 154 0.12 3.36 -14.57
N ILE A 155 -0.74 3.30 -13.56
CA ILE A 155 -2.13 2.87 -13.69
C ILE A 155 -3.03 3.94 -13.08
N VAL A 156 -4.07 4.32 -13.81
CA VAL A 156 -5.08 5.32 -13.42
C VAL A 156 -6.44 4.64 -13.33
N LEU A 157 -7.05 4.65 -12.15
CA LEU A 157 -8.28 3.91 -11.83
C LEU A 157 -9.42 4.87 -11.44
N SER A 158 -10.62 4.70 -12.02
CA SER A 158 -11.85 5.35 -11.54
C SER A 158 -13.03 4.37 -11.50
N HIS A 159 -13.90 4.44 -10.47
CA HIS A 159 -15.07 3.55 -10.30
C HIS A 159 -14.79 2.06 -10.52
N SER A 160 -13.57 1.59 -10.22
CA SER A 160 -13.10 0.25 -10.61
C SER A 160 -12.72 -0.62 -9.42
N ASN A 161 -13.04 -1.91 -9.52
CA ASN A 161 -12.52 -2.95 -8.64
C ASN A 161 -11.32 -3.60 -9.33
N ILE A 162 -10.16 -3.63 -8.68
CA ILE A 162 -8.97 -4.26 -9.28
C ILE A 162 -8.16 -5.06 -8.29
N THR A 163 -7.63 -6.20 -8.75
CA THR A 163 -6.67 -7.03 -8.02
C THR A 163 -5.36 -7.09 -8.80
N PHE A 164 -4.25 -6.78 -8.13
CA PHE A 164 -2.89 -7.06 -8.60
C PHE A 164 -2.33 -8.26 -7.80
N LEU A 165 -1.81 -9.27 -8.49
CA LEU A 165 -1.20 -10.45 -7.87
C LEU A 165 0.16 -10.74 -8.51
N ASN A 166 1.23 -10.79 -7.71
CA ASN A 166 2.61 -10.94 -8.22
C ASN A 166 2.94 -9.88 -9.29
N ALA A 167 2.67 -8.61 -8.99
CA ALA A 167 2.93 -7.49 -9.89
C ALA A 167 4.16 -6.69 -9.43
N THR A 168 5.00 -6.24 -10.38
CA THR A 168 6.19 -5.43 -10.10
C THR A 168 6.04 -4.04 -10.70
N PHE A 169 6.05 -3.02 -9.86
CA PHE A 169 6.03 -1.61 -10.24
C PHE A 169 7.38 -1.00 -9.90
N THR A 170 8.20 -0.66 -10.92
CA THR A 170 9.59 -0.22 -10.68
C THR A 170 9.97 1.06 -11.43
N ALA A 171 10.61 1.99 -10.72
CA ALA A 171 11.12 3.26 -11.25
C ALA A 171 10.10 4.15 -11.99
N ASN A 172 8.82 4.11 -11.60
CA ASN A 172 7.77 4.98 -12.16
C ASN A 172 7.70 6.32 -11.39
N ASN A 173 8.02 7.42 -12.06
CA ASN A 173 8.13 8.77 -11.50
C ASN A 173 7.12 9.74 -12.15
N ASN A 174 5.97 9.93 -11.52
CA ASN A 174 4.81 10.63 -12.07
C ASN A 174 4.36 11.81 -11.17
N SER A 175 3.33 12.56 -11.57
CA SER A 175 2.94 13.79 -10.86
C SER A 175 2.12 13.54 -9.59
N ALA A 176 1.16 12.62 -9.59
CA ALA A 176 0.28 12.34 -8.45
C ALA A 176 0.71 11.10 -7.64
N ALA A 177 0.65 9.92 -8.25
CA ALA A 177 1.19 8.66 -7.72
C ALA A 177 2.30 8.14 -8.65
N GLY A 178 3.37 7.54 -8.14
CA GLY A 178 4.39 6.96 -9.03
C GLY A 178 3.86 5.79 -9.86
N ALA A 179 3.27 4.80 -9.19
CA ALA A 179 2.74 3.59 -9.80
C ALA A 179 1.21 3.62 -9.97
N ILE A 180 0.41 3.57 -8.91
CA ILE A 180 -1.06 3.44 -9.00
C ILE A 180 -1.72 4.72 -8.46
N TYR A 181 -2.43 5.44 -9.33
CA TYR A 181 -3.36 6.50 -8.94
C TYR A 181 -4.79 5.98 -9.03
N ALA A 182 -5.59 6.18 -7.98
CA ALA A 182 -7.02 5.85 -8.01
C ALA A 182 -7.88 6.97 -7.45
N ASN A 183 -9.02 7.17 -8.09
CA ASN A 183 -10.08 8.06 -7.61
C ASN A 183 -11.46 7.38 -7.67
N ASP A 184 -12.47 8.15 -7.30
CA ASP A 184 -13.89 7.92 -7.56
C ASP A 184 -14.39 6.52 -7.16
N THR A 185 -14.34 6.19 -5.87
CA THR A 185 -14.91 4.95 -5.27
C THR A 185 -14.36 3.64 -5.84
N SER A 186 -13.11 3.66 -6.29
CA SER A 186 -12.38 2.43 -6.67
C SER A 186 -12.03 1.57 -5.44
N ASN A 187 -11.92 0.25 -5.63
CA ASN A 187 -11.42 -0.68 -4.61
C ASN A 187 -10.20 -1.43 -5.17
N ILE A 188 -9.05 -1.26 -4.51
CA ILE A 188 -7.76 -1.74 -4.99
C ILE A 188 -7.28 -2.85 -4.05
N THR A 189 -6.98 -4.01 -4.61
CA THR A 189 -6.36 -5.14 -3.91
C THR A 189 -4.97 -5.39 -4.50
N VAL A 190 -3.97 -5.54 -3.65
CA VAL A 190 -2.57 -5.76 -4.03
C VAL A 190 -2.04 -6.94 -3.21
N LEU A 191 -1.60 -8.00 -3.89
CA LEU A 191 -1.20 -9.27 -3.29
C LEU A 191 0.19 -9.66 -3.81
N ASP A 192 1.07 -10.08 -2.90
CA ASP A 192 2.36 -10.73 -3.20
C ASP A 192 3.22 -9.95 -4.23
N SER A 193 3.18 -8.62 -4.15
CA SER A 193 3.68 -7.70 -5.20
C SER A 193 4.90 -6.88 -4.74
N ILE A 194 5.53 -6.16 -5.66
CA ILE A 194 6.73 -5.34 -5.40
C ILE A 194 6.55 -3.93 -5.97
N PHE A 195 6.82 -2.91 -5.15
CA PHE A 195 6.88 -1.51 -5.55
C PHE A 195 8.27 -0.94 -5.20
N GLN A 196 9.12 -0.74 -6.21
CA GLN A 196 10.52 -0.35 -6.01
C GLN A 196 10.86 0.99 -6.68
N GLY A 197 11.40 1.94 -5.92
CA GLY A 197 11.96 3.18 -6.46
C GLY A 197 10.97 4.09 -7.22
N ASN A 198 9.67 3.98 -6.96
CA ASN A 198 8.65 4.81 -7.60
C ASN A 198 8.60 6.21 -6.95
N GLY A 199 8.30 7.24 -7.74
CA GLY A 199 8.24 8.64 -7.32
C GLY A 199 6.89 9.29 -7.63
N GLY A 200 6.29 9.96 -6.65
CA GLY A 200 4.96 10.57 -6.79
C GLY A 200 4.82 11.88 -6.02
N GLY A 201 3.81 12.69 -6.35
CA GLY A 201 3.52 13.93 -5.61
C GLY A 201 2.93 13.66 -4.23
N GLN A 202 1.90 12.81 -4.20
CA GLN A 202 1.13 12.47 -3.01
C GLN A 202 1.47 11.08 -2.49
N GLY A 203 1.64 10.08 -3.35
CA GLY A 203 2.06 8.74 -2.94
C GLY A 203 3.20 8.23 -3.83
N GLY A 204 4.34 7.86 -3.26
CA GLY A 204 5.51 7.49 -4.08
C GLY A 204 5.25 6.26 -4.96
N ALA A 205 4.54 5.26 -4.44
CA ALA A 205 4.01 4.14 -5.21
C ALA A 205 2.49 4.28 -5.48
N ILE A 206 1.66 4.36 -4.45
CA ILE A 206 0.19 4.32 -4.56
C ILE A 206 -0.41 5.61 -3.99
N SER A 207 -1.30 6.29 -4.72
CA SER A 207 -2.12 7.39 -4.17
C SER A 207 -3.60 7.21 -4.48
N LEU A 208 -4.42 7.26 -3.43
CA LEU A 208 -5.86 6.98 -3.49
C LEU A 208 -6.68 8.16 -2.97
N TRP A 209 -7.78 8.45 -3.66
CA TRP A 209 -8.76 9.47 -3.31
C TRP A 209 -10.16 8.86 -3.35
N ASN A 210 -10.97 9.05 -2.30
CA ASN A 210 -12.35 8.54 -2.23
C ASN A 210 -12.47 7.02 -2.49
N SER A 211 -11.42 6.23 -2.21
CA SER A 211 -11.24 4.85 -2.69
C SER A 211 -10.67 3.94 -1.59
N SER A 212 -10.95 2.63 -1.62
CA SER A 212 -10.51 1.67 -0.58
C SER A 212 -9.31 0.84 -1.01
N LEU A 213 -8.55 0.32 -0.03
CA LEU A 213 -7.32 -0.43 -0.25
C LEU A 213 -7.24 -1.72 0.58
N LEU A 214 -6.79 -2.79 -0.05
CA LEU A 214 -6.22 -3.99 0.58
C LEU A 214 -4.81 -4.23 0.02
N VAL A 215 -3.82 -4.39 0.90
CA VAL A 215 -2.45 -4.82 0.57
C VAL A 215 -2.11 -6.03 1.43
N ASN A 216 -1.55 -7.08 0.82
CA ASN A 216 -1.10 -8.30 1.47
C ASN A 216 0.24 -8.77 0.88
N GLY A 217 1.16 -9.30 1.70
CA GLY A 217 2.39 -9.95 1.25
C GLY A 217 3.32 -9.11 0.36
N THR A 218 3.20 -7.78 0.38
CA THR A 218 3.79 -6.88 -0.63
C THR A 218 4.99 -6.11 -0.08
N ASP A 219 6.04 -5.92 -0.88
CA ASP A 219 7.21 -5.09 -0.52
C ASP A 219 7.18 -3.71 -1.20
N PHE A 220 7.47 -2.67 -0.42
CA PHE A 220 7.62 -1.29 -0.85
C PHE A 220 9.02 -0.80 -0.49
N GLN A 221 9.92 -0.75 -1.47
CA GLN A 221 11.32 -0.40 -1.27
C GLN A 221 11.71 0.92 -1.96
N GLY A 222 12.20 1.88 -1.18
CA GLY A 222 12.85 3.10 -1.71
C GLY A 222 11.95 4.04 -2.50
N ASN A 223 10.64 3.99 -2.30
CA ASN A 223 9.68 4.86 -2.98
C ASN A 223 9.67 6.27 -2.33
N VAL A 224 9.39 7.30 -3.13
CA VAL A 224 9.51 8.72 -2.73
C VAL A 224 8.22 9.50 -3.04
N GLY A 225 7.53 9.94 -2.01
CA GLY A 225 6.35 10.80 -2.10
C GLY A 225 6.70 12.24 -1.74
N ARG A 226 6.41 13.22 -2.60
CA ARG A 226 6.89 14.61 -2.40
C ARG A 226 6.27 15.33 -1.19
N SER A 227 5.03 15.00 -0.83
CA SER A 227 4.28 15.67 0.28
C SER A 227 3.61 14.70 1.27
N ALA A 228 3.32 13.48 0.85
CA ALA A 228 2.75 12.44 1.68
C ALA A 228 3.31 11.04 1.27
N GLY A 229 3.06 10.03 2.10
CA GLY A 229 3.08 8.60 1.77
C GLY A 229 4.20 8.14 0.86
N GLY A 230 5.41 7.96 1.40
CA GLY A 230 6.59 7.61 0.58
C GLY A 230 6.38 6.35 -0.27
N ALA A 231 5.61 5.39 0.24
CA ALA A 231 5.02 4.31 -0.54
C ALA A 231 3.53 4.57 -0.84
N ILE A 232 2.68 4.71 0.17
CA ILE A 232 1.21 4.73 0.03
C ILE A 232 0.62 6.01 0.65
N ALA A 233 -0.20 6.74 -0.09
CA ALA A 233 -1.00 7.86 0.45
C ALA A 233 -2.49 7.69 0.15
N VAL A 234 -3.32 7.70 1.19
CA VAL A 234 -4.77 7.52 1.09
C VAL A 234 -5.51 8.71 1.69
N ASN A 235 -6.46 9.25 0.93
CA ASN A 235 -7.34 10.34 1.35
C ASN A 235 -8.81 9.94 1.22
N ASN A 236 -9.59 10.11 2.28
CA ASN A 236 -11.04 9.90 2.34
C ASN A 236 -11.49 8.48 1.94
N ALA A 237 -10.90 7.44 2.55
CA ALA A 237 -11.21 6.04 2.26
C ALA A 237 -12.23 5.44 3.23
N ALA A 238 -13.15 4.61 2.73
CA ALA A 238 -14.01 3.82 3.62
C ALA A 238 -13.19 2.82 4.46
N THR A 239 -12.28 2.08 3.81
CA THR A 239 -11.36 1.14 4.48
C THR A 239 -9.95 1.18 3.87
N VAL A 240 -8.95 0.97 4.72
CA VAL A 240 -7.57 0.68 4.33
C VAL A 240 -7.10 -0.52 5.14
N THR A 241 -6.66 -1.58 4.47
CA THR A 241 -6.08 -2.77 5.08
C THR A 241 -4.69 -3.00 4.50
N VAL A 242 -3.68 -3.12 5.34
CA VAL A 242 -2.30 -3.43 4.96
C VAL A 242 -1.80 -4.52 5.90
N ILE A 243 -1.53 -5.70 5.36
CA ILE A 243 -1.17 -6.89 6.15
C ILE A 243 0.06 -7.61 5.61
N THR A 244 0.84 -8.21 6.51
CA THR A 244 2.04 -9.04 6.20
C THR A 244 3.07 -8.39 5.25
N SER A 245 3.06 -7.06 5.15
CA SER A 245 3.77 -6.31 4.11
C SER A 245 5.00 -5.58 4.64
N THR A 246 5.97 -5.32 3.76
CA THR A 246 7.24 -4.70 4.10
C THR A 246 7.37 -3.30 3.48
N PHE A 247 7.92 -2.37 4.25
CA PHE A 247 8.16 -0.99 3.85
C PHE A 247 9.59 -0.60 4.25
N THR A 248 10.49 -0.50 3.27
CA THR A 248 11.92 -0.28 3.50
C THR A 248 12.42 0.99 2.79
N ASN A 249 13.11 1.88 3.52
CA ASN A 249 13.76 3.09 2.99
C ASN A 249 12.86 4.06 2.19
N ASN A 250 11.53 4.05 2.41
CA ASN A 250 10.63 4.99 1.74
C ASN A 250 10.74 6.40 2.37
N VAL A 251 10.49 7.45 1.57
CA VAL A 251 10.70 8.85 2.00
C VAL A 251 9.52 9.76 1.62
N ALA A 252 9.09 10.63 2.55
CA ALA A 252 8.12 11.70 2.27
C ALA A 252 8.26 12.94 3.18
N GLU A 253 7.38 13.93 3.04
CA GLU A 253 7.18 14.96 4.08
C GLU A 253 6.40 14.37 5.28
N ASN A 254 5.27 13.71 5.02
CA ASN A 254 4.38 13.14 6.02
C ASN A 254 4.07 11.67 5.71
N GLY A 255 4.30 10.75 6.65
CA GLY A 255 4.10 9.32 6.42
C GLY A 255 5.20 8.76 5.51
N GLY A 256 6.40 8.58 6.06
CA GLY A 256 7.59 8.22 5.27
C GLY A 256 7.44 6.91 4.48
N ALA A 257 6.62 5.97 4.95
CA ALA A 257 6.08 4.88 4.15
C ALA A 257 4.60 5.09 3.81
N VAL A 258 3.75 5.29 4.82
CA VAL A 258 2.29 5.28 4.67
C VAL A 258 1.67 6.55 5.25
N PHE A 259 0.78 7.17 4.49
CA PHE A 259 -0.05 8.30 4.89
C PHE A 259 -1.52 7.93 4.74
N ILE A 260 -2.31 8.16 5.77
CA ILE A 260 -3.77 7.95 5.75
C ILE A 260 -4.46 9.16 6.38
N GLU A 261 -5.32 9.85 5.63
CA GLU A 261 -6.21 10.86 6.18
C GLU A 261 -7.69 10.57 5.86
N GLN A 262 -8.56 10.81 6.84
CA GLN A 262 -10.04 10.65 6.74
C GLN A 262 -10.47 9.22 6.39
N CYS A 263 -9.83 8.20 7.00
CA CYS A 263 -10.27 6.82 6.80
C CYS A 263 -11.34 6.38 7.80
N GLY A 264 -12.39 5.72 7.32
CA GLY A 264 -13.41 5.08 8.16
C GLY A 264 -12.80 4.03 9.10
N LYS A 265 -12.08 3.06 8.53
CA LYS A 265 -11.32 2.03 9.27
C LYS A 265 -9.99 1.69 8.61
N ALA A 266 -8.89 1.96 9.31
CA ALA A 266 -7.55 1.48 8.98
C ALA A 266 -7.22 0.19 9.76
N VAL A 267 -6.64 -0.81 9.10
CA VAL A 267 -6.15 -2.06 9.70
C VAL A 267 -4.74 -2.29 9.20
N LEU A 268 -3.76 -2.20 10.09
CA LEU A 268 -2.35 -2.45 9.78
C LEU A 268 -1.87 -3.59 10.68
N ASN A 269 -1.74 -4.80 10.16
CA ASN A 269 -1.33 -5.96 10.96
C ASN A 269 -0.08 -6.66 10.38
N ASP A 270 0.80 -7.20 11.23
CA ASP A 270 1.91 -8.07 10.83
C ASP A 270 2.94 -7.42 9.86
N ASN A 271 2.99 -6.08 9.78
CA ASN A 271 3.85 -5.38 8.81
C ASN A 271 5.22 -5.03 9.40
N THR A 272 6.24 -4.93 8.52
CA THR A 272 7.58 -4.44 8.88
C THR A 272 7.89 -3.11 8.22
N PHE A 273 8.13 -2.08 9.02
CA PHE A 273 8.53 -0.73 8.59
C PHE A 273 9.98 -0.46 9.01
N THR A 274 10.93 -0.54 8.07
CA THR A 274 12.36 -0.34 8.33
C THR A 274 12.93 0.90 7.63
N SER A 275 13.59 1.76 8.40
CA SER A 275 14.40 2.89 7.89
C SER A 275 13.64 3.91 7.01
N ASN A 276 12.32 4.01 7.17
CA ASN A 276 11.51 5.00 6.45
C ASN A 276 11.67 6.38 7.09
N LYS A 277 11.51 7.43 6.28
CA LYS A 277 11.78 8.81 6.70
C LYS A 277 10.70 9.80 6.29
N ALA A 278 10.18 10.53 7.26
CA ALA A 278 9.34 11.70 7.04
C ALA A 278 10.14 12.97 7.39
N SER A 279 10.11 14.02 6.57
CA SER A 279 10.76 15.29 6.95
C SER A 279 9.99 16.05 8.04
N ARG A 280 8.71 15.71 8.27
CA ARG A 280 7.80 16.41 9.21
C ARG A 280 7.12 15.51 10.22
N SER A 281 6.33 14.52 9.79
CA SER A 281 5.50 13.73 10.72
C SER A 281 5.33 12.27 10.28
N GLY A 282 5.52 11.33 11.20
CA GLY A 282 5.23 9.90 10.98
C GLY A 282 6.28 9.22 10.11
N GLY A 283 7.44 8.89 10.70
CA GLY A 283 8.60 8.41 9.92
C GLY A 283 8.34 7.13 9.13
N ALA A 284 7.51 6.23 9.65
CA ALA A 284 6.85 5.18 8.88
C ALA A 284 5.41 5.58 8.52
N LEU A 285 4.59 5.90 9.51
CA LEU A 285 3.14 6.05 9.37
C LEU A 285 2.65 7.42 9.86
N PHE A 286 1.90 8.11 9.00
CA PHE A 286 1.06 9.25 9.36
C PHE A 286 -0.40 8.84 9.27
N GLN A 287 -1.20 9.12 10.30
CA GLN A 287 -2.63 8.78 10.32
C GLN A 287 -3.47 9.87 10.98
N SER A 288 -4.42 10.45 10.24
CA SER A 288 -5.23 11.60 10.69
C SER A 288 -6.73 11.37 10.49
N LYS A 289 -7.55 11.74 11.48
CA LYS A 289 -9.03 11.66 11.41
C LYS A 289 -9.59 10.24 11.16
N CYS A 290 -8.90 9.20 11.65
CA CYS A 290 -9.22 7.79 11.36
C CYS A 290 -9.86 7.04 12.55
N SER A 291 -10.32 5.80 12.33
CA SER A 291 -10.40 4.75 13.36
C SER A 291 -9.65 3.50 12.90
N GLY A 292 -9.24 2.59 13.78
CA GLY A 292 -8.45 1.43 13.34
C GLY A 292 -7.74 0.58 14.39
N THR A 293 -6.96 -0.38 13.89
CA THR A 293 -6.10 -1.30 14.66
C THR A 293 -4.70 -1.35 14.06
N LEU A 294 -3.68 -1.37 14.92
CA LEU A 294 -2.28 -1.59 14.57
C LEU A 294 -1.75 -2.76 15.42
N ASP A 295 -1.70 -3.95 14.82
CA ASP A 295 -1.44 -5.21 15.54
C ASP A 295 -0.15 -5.90 15.06
N THR A 296 0.68 -6.42 15.96
CA THR A 296 1.84 -7.27 15.62
C THR A 296 2.83 -6.64 14.60
N ASN A 297 2.90 -5.30 14.53
CA ASN A 297 3.77 -4.60 13.57
C ASN A 297 5.18 -4.39 14.13
N TYR A 298 6.20 -4.37 13.27
CA TYR A 298 7.57 -4.02 13.63
C TYR A 298 8.02 -2.71 12.96
N PHE A 299 8.25 -1.67 13.77
CA PHE A 299 8.80 -0.39 13.35
C PHE A 299 10.27 -0.28 13.79
N ARG A 300 11.21 -0.29 12.83
CA ARG A 300 12.65 -0.22 13.08
C ARG A 300 13.31 0.97 12.36
N LEU A 301 14.21 1.70 13.04
CA LEU A 301 15.10 2.72 12.43
C LEU A 301 14.40 3.87 11.68
N ASN A 302 13.09 4.06 11.87
CA ASN A 302 12.33 5.13 11.21
C ASN A 302 12.64 6.50 11.84
N SER A 303 12.50 7.58 11.07
CA SER A 303 12.86 8.93 11.52
C SER A 303 11.88 10.01 11.05
N ALA A 304 11.54 10.95 11.95
CA ALA A 304 10.73 12.13 11.63
C ALA A 304 10.90 13.28 12.63
N LEU A 305 10.65 14.52 12.19
CA LEU A 305 10.65 15.70 13.05
C LEU A 305 9.66 15.56 14.23
N ASN A 306 8.49 14.94 14.00
CA ASN A 306 7.49 14.55 15.00
C ASN A 306 7.01 13.12 14.72
N GLY A 307 6.69 12.31 15.75
CA GLY A 307 6.31 10.89 15.60
C GLY A 307 7.29 10.05 14.74
N GLY A 308 8.45 9.71 15.31
CA GLY A 308 9.56 9.05 14.61
C GLY A 308 9.21 7.74 13.89
N SER A 309 8.25 6.98 14.40
CA SER A 309 7.66 5.82 13.71
C SER A 309 6.24 6.15 13.26
N VAL A 310 5.38 6.46 14.22
CA VAL A 310 3.95 6.68 14.01
C VAL A 310 3.56 8.07 14.52
N TRP A 311 2.81 8.80 13.70
CA TRP A 311 2.16 10.05 14.09
C TRP A 311 0.66 9.95 13.87
N GLN A 312 -0.12 10.14 14.94
CA GLN A 312 -1.56 9.99 14.96
C GLN A 312 -2.25 11.25 15.50
N ASN A 313 -3.31 11.69 14.82
CA ASN A 313 -4.00 12.94 15.16
C ASN A 313 -5.51 12.91 14.91
N ASN A 314 -6.31 13.49 15.81
CA ASN A 314 -7.78 13.62 15.68
C ASN A 314 -8.50 12.27 15.39
N CYS A 315 -7.93 11.13 15.79
CA CYS A 315 -8.49 9.81 15.51
C CYS A 315 -9.50 9.39 16.59
N LYS A 316 -10.55 8.66 16.18
CA LYS A 316 -11.70 8.35 17.04
C LYS A 316 -11.43 7.20 18.03
N LYS A 317 -11.09 6.03 17.49
CA LYS A 317 -10.67 4.85 18.25
C LYS A 317 -9.51 4.17 17.52
N ILE A 318 -8.34 4.13 18.15
CA ILE A 318 -7.16 3.41 17.65
C ILE A 318 -6.69 2.40 18.70
N LEU A 319 -6.49 1.14 18.31
CA LEU A 319 -5.82 0.13 19.13
C LEU A 319 -4.38 -0.07 18.62
N HIS A 320 -3.41 -0.12 19.53
CA HIS A 320 -2.07 -0.67 19.25
C HIS A 320 -1.87 -1.91 20.11
N THR A 321 -1.59 -3.05 19.48
CA THR A 321 -1.41 -4.36 20.13
C THR A 321 -0.13 -5.01 19.64
N ASP A 322 0.60 -5.64 20.58
CA ASP A 322 1.69 -6.60 20.35
C ASP A 322 2.80 -6.11 19.38
N SER A 323 2.90 -4.78 19.20
CA SER A 323 3.75 -4.14 18.20
C SER A 323 5.05 -3.62 18.80
N ARG A 324 6.14 -3.71 18.05
CA ARG A 324 7.49 -3.33 18.49
C ARG A 324 8.03 -2.11 17.76
N PHE A 325 8.63 -1.20 18.52
CA PHE A 325 9.21 0.07 18.08
C PHE A 325 10.68 0.13 18.53
N ASP A 326 11.61 -0.10 17.62
CA ASP A 326 13.03 -0.32 17.93
C ASP A 326 14.00 0.65 17.21
N ASN A 327 14.81 1.37 17.97
CA ASN A 327 15.82 2.33 17.49
C ASN A 327 15.29 3.37 16.48
N ASN A 328 14.03 3.80 16.65
CA ASN A 328 13.44 4.90 15.88
C ASN A 328 13.87 6.26 16.48
N THR A 329 13.69 7.36 15.74
CA THR A 329 14.21 8.68 16.14
C THR A 329 13.27 9.85 15.84
N SER A 330 13.24 10.85 16.72
CA SER A 330 12.53 12.11 16.49
C SER A 330 13.21 13.32 17.14
N GLU A 331 13.16 14.46 16.45
CA GLU A 331 13.78 15.72 16.88
C GLU A 331 12.89 16.56 17.82
N ARG A 332 11.55 16.45 17.73
CA ARG A 332 10.60 17.24 18.53
C ARG A 332 9.48 16.40 19.18
N GLY A 333 9.24 15.20 18.67
CA GLY A 333 8.18 14.30 19.12
C GLY A 333 8.66 13.10 19.93
N SER A 334 7.82 12.05 19.93
CA SER A 334 8.20 10.68 20.30
C SER A 334 8.99 10.01 19.18
N ALA A 335 9.85 9.05 19.49
CA ALA A 335 10.45 8.17 18.49
C ALA A 335 9.55 6.99 18.11
N GLY A 336 8.80 6.43 19.06
CA GLY A 336 7.79 5.40 18.82
C GLY A 336 6.51 6.01 18.23
N ILE A 337 5.50 6.16 19.07
CA ILE A 337 4.18 6.70 18.69
C ILE A 337 3.98 8.10 19.29
N GLU A 338 3.59 9.05 18.44
CA GLU A 338 3.02 10.33 18.87
C GLU A 338 1.51 10.35 18.61
N MET A 339 0.73 10.73 19.61
CA MET A 339 -0.74 10.79 19.58
C MET A 339 -1.24 12.16 20.03
N ASN A 340 -2.01 12.83 19.17
CA ASN A 340 -2.63 14.13 19.43
C ASN A 340 -4.16 14.03 19.31
N GLN A 341 -4.91 14.48 20.31
CA GLN A 341 -6.39 14.58 20.27
C GLN A 341 -7.09 13.26 19.88
N ILE A 342 -6.82 12.19 20.64
CA ILE A 342 -7.38 10.84 20.36
C ILE A 342 -8.49 10.54 21.37
N THR A 343 -9.73 10.36 20.90
CA THR A 343 -10.91 10.22 21.79
C THR A 343 -11.09 8.83 22.40
N SER A 344 -10.34 7.83 21.92
CA SER A 344 -10.25 6.50 22.51
C SER A 344 -9.00 5.80 21.99
N THR A 345 -8.16 5.29 22.88
CA THR A 345 -7.06 4.40 22.50
C THR A 345 -6.79 3.36 23.58
N ASP A 346 -6.15 2.27 23.18
CA ASP A 346 -5.49 1.33 24.07
C ASP A 346 -4.14 0.97 23.42
N ILE A 347 -3.10 0.87 24.24
CA ILE A 347 -1.75 0.47 23.84
C ILE A 347 -1.36 -0.71 24.71
N VAL A 348 -1.25 -1.90 24.13
CA VAL A 348 -1.26 -3.20 24.82
C VAL A 348 -0.12 -4.09 24.34
N SER A 349 0.61 -4.73 25.24
CA SER A 349 1.76 -5.63 24.92
C SER A 349 2.89 -5.01 24.09
N CYS A 350 2.83 -3.71 23.78
CA CYS A 350 3.76 -3.06 22.87
C CYS A 350 5.15 -2.90 23.49
N THR A 351 6.19 -3.07 22.67
CA THR A 351 7.59 -2.99 23.10
C THR A 351 8.29 -1.81 22.45
N PHE A 352 8.83 -0.91 23.26
CA PHE A 352 9.54 0.30 22.84
C PHE A 352 11.00 0.22 23.30
N THR A 353 11.93 0.01 22.36
CA THR A 353 13.35 -0.24 22.65
C THR A 353 14.26 0.79 21.98
N THR A 354 15.22 1.31 22.76
CA THR A 354 16.33 2.18 22.30
C THR A 354 15.93 3.40 21.46
N GLY A 355 14.68 3.88 21.58
CA GLY A 355 14.23 5.05 20.85
C GLY A 355 14.92 6.33 21.32
N LYS A 356 15.03 7.33 20.44
CA LYS A 356 15.50 8.68 20.79
C LYS A 356 14.54 9.76 20.29
N GLY A 357 13.69 10.27 21.18
CA GLY A 357 12.78 11.39 20.94
C GLY A 357 13.18 12.66 21.68
N ALA A 358 12.32 13.68 21.63
CA ALA A 358 12.41 14.86 22.51
C ALA A 358 11.41 14.78 23.68
N LYS A 359 10.22 14.23 23.44
CA LYS A 359 9.18 13.99 24.46
C LYS A 359 8.76 12.53 24.38
N GLY A 360 8.72 11.81 25.50
CA GLY A 360 8.07 10.50 25.56
C GLY A 360 8.57 9.55 24.50
N SER A 361 9.84 9.14 24.55
CA SER A 361 10.49 8.55 23.38
C SER A 361 9.86 7.24 22.90
N GLY A 362 9.19 6.48 23.76
CA GLY A 362 8.27 5.42 23.35
C GLY A 362 6.89 5.96 22.97
N LEU A 363 6.27 6.76 23.87
CA LEU A 363 4.95 7.37 23.67
C LEU A 363 4.90 8.87 24.04
N TYR A 364 4.48 9.72 23.09
CA TYR A 364 4.04 11.10 23.39
C TYR A 364 2.53 11.20 23.19
N LEU A 365 1.79 11.38 24.29
CA LEU A 365 0.33 11.47 24.31
C LEU A 365 -0.08 12.91 24.68
N GLN A 366 -0.88 13.56 23.84
CA GLN A 366 -1.36 14.94 24.06
C GLN A 366 -2.86 15.06 23.78
N GLY A 367 -3.68 15.30 24.81
CA GLY A 367 -5.14 15.32 24.64
C GLY A 367 -5.73 13.93 24.30
N VAL A 368 -5.15 12.87 24.86
CA VAL A 368 -5.52 11.48 24.58
C VAL A 368 -6.46 10.94 25.66
N GLN A 369 -7.42 10.10 25.29
CA GLN A 369 -8.22 9.30 26.21
C GLN A 369 -7.93 7.81 25.96
N GLY A 370 -7.32 7.10 26.90
CA GLY A 370 -6.95 5.69 26.69
C GLY A 370 -5.93 5.11 27.68
N THR A 371 -5.77 3.78 27.65
CA THR A 371 -4.85 3.07 28.56
C THR A 371 -3.53 2.68 27.89
N VAL A 372 -2.48 2.52 28.71
CA VAL A 372 -1.22 1.88 28.33
C VAL A 372 -0.99 0.71 29.28
N ARG A 373 -0.95 -0.52 28.77
CA ARG A 373 -0.96 -1.73 29.60
C ARG A 373 -0.07 -2.84 29.07
N GLU A 374 0.58 -3.55 29.99
CA GLU A 374 1.40 -4.74 29.68
C GLU A 374 2.57 -4.44 28.71
N CYS A 375 2.97 -3.17 28.59
CA CYS A 375 3.98 -2.70 27.64
C CYS A 375 5.40 -2.73 28.24
N LEU A 376 6.41 -2.93 27.38
CA LEU A 376 7.83 -2.83 27.73
C LEU A 376 8.42 -1.51 27.17
N PHE A 377 9.08 -0.74 28.03
CA PHE A 377 9.85 0.44 27.69
C PHE A 377 11.29 0.28 28.17
N GLU A 378 12.23 0.08 27.25
CA GLU A 378 13.63 -0.20 27.58
C GLU A 378 14.62 0.73 26.85
N SER A 379 15.53 1.33 27.64
CA SER A 379 16.65 2.15 27.15
C SER A 379 16.25 3.33 26.25
N ASN A 380 15.03 3.84 26.36
CA ASN A 380 14.56 4.98 25.57
C ASN A 380 15.10 6.30 26.13
N VAL A 381 15.39 7.27 25.26
CA VAL A 381 15.99 8.56 25.61
C VAL A 381 15.13 9.73 25.10
N ALA A 382 14.73 10.62 26.01
CA ALA A 382 13.99 11.85 25.71
C ALA A 382 14.58 13.07 26.45
N GLU A 383 14.02 14.26 26.25
CA GLU A 383 14.22 15.37 27.18
C GLU A 383 13.26 15.30 28.38
N PHE A 384 12.00 14.98 28.11
CA PHE A 384 10.93 14.87 29.10
C PHE A 384 10.22 13.52 28.95
N GLY A 385 10.18 12.72 30.01
CA GLY A 385 9.60 11.38 29.95
C GLY A 385 10.43 10.44 29.08
N GLY A 386 11.48 9.83 29.64
CA GLY A 386 12.41 9.00 28.85
C GLY A 386 11.71 7.89 28.06
N ALA A 387 10.65 7.31 28.63
CA ALA A 387 9.72 6.40 27.95
C ALA A 387 8.43 7.10 27.49
N ILE A 388 7.71 7.79 28.39
CA ILE A 388 6.36 8.32 28.15
C ILE A 388 6.24 9.79 28.57
N PHE A 389 5.64 10.61 27.71
CA PHE A 389 5.14 11.94 28.03
C PHE A 389 3.62 11.94 27.90
N ARG A 390 2.90 12.39 28.93
CA ARG A 390 1.45 12.61 28.88
C ARG A 390 1.11 14.07 29.17
N GLY A 391 0.55 14.76 28.18
CA GLY A 391 -0.02 16.09 28.31
C GLY A 391 -1.55 16.05 28.23
N SER A 392 -2.26 16.61 29.19
CA SER A 392 -3.73 16.77 29.14
C SER A 392 -4.48 15.48 28.79
N THR A 393 -4.02 14.34 29.31
CA THR A 393 -4.37 12.98 28.85
C THR A 393 -5.01 12.19 29.98
N THR A 394 -6.05 11.40 29.67
CA THR A 394 -6.85 10.67 30.66
C THR A 394 -6.80 9.16 30.43
N GLY A 395 -6.49 8.39 31.48
CA GLY A 395 -6.48 6.92 31.46
C GLY A 395 -5.23 6.35 32.12
N ASP A 396 -5.24 5.05 32.37
CA ASP A 396 -4.31 4.43 33.31
C ASP A 396 -3.07 3.84 32.62
N ILE A 397 -1.97 3.74 33.38
CA ILE A 397 -0.78 2.97 33.02
C ILE A 397 -0.68 1.77 33.97
N SER A 398 -0.73 0.55 33.44
CA SER A 398 -0.79 -0.68 34.24
C SER A 398 0.09 -1.81 33.70
N GLY A 399 0.48 -2.76 34.57
CA GLY A 399 1.21 -3.99 34.20
C GLY A 399 2.53 -3.81 33.43
N SER A 400 3.05 -2.59 33.31
CA SER A 400 4.09 -2.25 32.33
C SER A 400 5.49 -2.23 32.95
N VAL A 401 6.53 -2.41 32.14
CA VAL A 401 7.92 -2.48 32.59
C VAL A 401 8.71 -1.31 32.00
N PHE A 402 9.37 -0.54 32.87
CA PHE A 402 10.20 0.61 32.53
C PHE A 402 11.63 0.35 32.99
N ASN A 403 12.50 -0.11 32.07
CA ASN A 403 13.90 -0.38 32.35
C ASN A 403 14.83 0.66 31.71
N SER A 404 15.73 1.25 32.50
CA SER A 404 16.90 2.02 32.02
C SER A 404 16.57 3.20 31.10
N ASN A 405 15.35 3.74 31.15
CA ASN A 405 14.96 4.90 30.33
C ASN A 405 15.55 6.20 30.91
N LYS A 406 15.80 7.18 30.06
CA LYS A 406 16.51 8.41 30.42
C LYS A 406 15.84 9.66 29.88
N ALA A 407 15.55 10.62 30.76
CA ALA A 407 15.19 11.98 30.39
C ALA A 407 16.37 12.93 30.65
N THR A 408 16.72 13.78 29.68
CA THR A 408 17.81 14.77 29.87
C THR A 408 17.39 15.96 30.73
N LYS A 409 16.09 16.12 31.03
CA LYS A 409 15.55 17.20 31.86
C LYS A 409 14.69 16.67 33.02
N ILE A 410 13.54 16.03 32.73
CA ILE A 410 12.53 15.67 33.76
C ILE A 410 11.84 14.33 33.49
N GLY A 411 11.70 13.49 34.51
CA GLY A 411 10.91 12.24 34.48
C GLY A 411 11.57 11.12 33.68
N GLY A 412 12.40 10.30 34.34
CA GLY A 412 13.30 9.35 33.69
C GLY A 412 12.60 8.26 32.90
N ALA A 413 11.45 7.78 33.38
CA ALA A 413 10.51 6.96 32.61
C ALA A 413 9.32 7.80 32.15
N ILE A 414 8.58 8.41 33.09
CA ILE A 414 7.29 9.06 32.82
C ILE A 414 7.34 10.53 33.21
N TYR A 415 6.81 11.39 32.33
CA TYR A 415 6.47 12.78 32.60
C TYR A 415 4.98 13.01 32.35
N ASP A 416 4.24 13.34 33.40
CA ASP A 416 2.82 13.70 33.36
C ASP A 416 2.64 15.20 33.59
N SER A 417 1.89 15.88 32.73
CA SER A 417 1.42 17.25 32.91
C SER A 417 -0.06 17.36 32.56
N HIS A 418 -0.88 17.83 33.52
CA HIS A 418 -2.34 17.86 33.37
C HIS A 418 -2.97 16.48 33.04
N ALA A 419 -2.30 15.39 33.43
CA ALA A 419 -2.77 14.04 33.17
C ALA A 419 -3.68 13.54 34.31
N LYS A 420 -4.64 12.67 34.00
CA LYS A 420 -5.53 12.03 34.98
C LYS A 420 -5.53 10.53 34.76
N GLY A 421 -5.51 9.76 35.83
CA GLY A 421 -5.49 8.30 35.78
C GLY A 421 -4.28 7.72 36.51
N ASP A 422 -4.42 6.48 36.89
CA ASP A 422 -3.52 5.79 37.80
C ASP A 422 -2.27 5.30 37.06
N ILE A 423 -1.17 5.18 37.80
CA ILE A 423 0.03 4.46 37.36
C ILE A 423 0.25 3.38 38.42
N THR A 424 -0.16 2.15 38.15
CA THR A 424 -0.13 1.04 39.13
C THR A 424 0.37 -0.24 38.49
N THR A 425 0.57 -1.29 39.29
CA THR A 425 0.97 -2.66 38.88
C THR A 425 2.22 -2.75 37.99
N SER A 426 2.94 -1.65 37.82
CA SER A 426 4.04 -1.50 36.88
C SER A 426 5.39 -1.58 37.60
N THR A 427 6.42 -1.99 36.87
CA THR A 427 7.78 -2.16 37.39
C THR A 427 8.70 -1.09 36.83
N PHE A 428 9.45 -0.42 37.70
CA PHE A 428 10.45 0.57 37.32
C PHE A 428 11.84 0.10 37.77
N GLN A 429 12.84 0.27 36.92
CA GLN A 429 14.23 -0.07 37.21
C GLN A 429 15.20 0.86 36.45
N SER A 430 16.21 1.37 37.14
CA SER A 430 17.36 2.13 36.59
C SER A 430 17.00 3.35 35.72
N ASN A 431 15.80 3.93 35.86
CA ASN A 431 15.37 5.08 35.07
C ASN A 431 15.99 6.39 35.61
N SER A 432 16.43 7.30 34.75
CA SER A 432 17.24 8.47 35.18
C SER A 432 16.79 9.82 34.59
N ALA A 433 16.77 10.84 35.44
CA ALA A 433 16.52 12.24 35.07
C ALA A 433 17.12 13.22 36.09
N PRO A 434 17.56 14.43 35.69
CA PRO A 434 17.99 15.48 36.62
C PRO A 434 16.90 15.93 37.61
N LYS A 435 15.63 15.96 37.19
CA LYS A 435 14.47 16.18 38.07
C LYS A 435 13.48 15.01 37.95
N GLY A 436 12.94 14.57 39.09
CA GLY A 436 11.76 13.70 39.14
C GLY A 436 12.01 12.18 39.18
N LYS A 437 13.26 11.71 39.25
CA LYS A 437 13.62 10.28 39.26
C LYS A 437 12.86 9.48 38.18
N ALA A 438 12.15 8.38 38.47
CA ALA A 438 11.44 7.63 37.42
C ALA A 438 10.15 8.30 36.93
N ILE A 439 9.31 8.81 37.85
CA ILE A 439 8.01 9.40 37.51
C ILE A 439 7.94 10.83 38.05
N PHE A 440 7.72 11.79 37.14
CA PHE A 440 7.38 13.15 37.49
C PHE A 440 5.92 13.45 37.09
N ARG A 441 5.10 13.92 38.04
CA ARG A 441 3.74 14.41 37.76
C ARG A 441 3.62 15.88 38.16
N THR A 442 3.00 16.70 37.33
CA THR A 442 2.65 18.09 37.67
C THR A 442 1.24 18.44 37.21
N GLN A 443 0.49 19.14 38.05
CA GLN A 443 -0.92 19.48 37.87
C GLN A 443 -1.79 18.26 37.47
N SER A 444 -1.45 17.07 38.01
CA SER A 444 -1.96 15.76 37.55
C SER A 444 -2.53 14.92 38.69
N GLU A 445 -3.40 13.96 38.36
CA GLU A 445 -4.25 13.19 39.29
C GLU A 445 -4.18 11.67 39.05
N GLY A 446 -4.48 10.88 40.09
CA GLY A 446 -4.46 9.41 40.11
C GLY A 446 -3.37 8.82 41.00
N ASP A 447 -3.52 7.55 41.41
CA ASP A 447 -2.55 6.84 42.25
C ASP A 447 -1.22 6.56 41.52
N VAL A 448 -0.17 6.40 42.31
CA VAL A 448 1.17 5.98 41.90
C VAL A 448 1.79 4.93 42.84
N ASN A 449 1.07 4.51 43.88
CA ASN A 449 1.62 3.72 44.99
C ASN A 449 1.64 2.22 44.69
N GLY A 450 0.71 1.73 43.86
CA GLY A 450 0.63 0.31 43.47
C GLY A 450 1.76 -0.24 42.58
N ASN A 451 2.93 0.41 42.51
CA ASN A 451 4.05 0.03 41.63
C ASN A 451 5.16 -0.75 42.35
N LYS A 452 5.83 -1.64 41.62
CA LYS A 452 6.96 -2.44 42.12
C LYS A 452 8.23 -1.60 42.20
N LYS A 453 8.67 -1.33 43.42
CA LYS A 453 9.89 -0.56 43.74
C LYS A 453 11.10 -1.49 43.81
N LEU A 454 11.90 -1.55 42.74
CA LEU A 454 13.09 -2.41 42.66
C LEU A 454 14.39 -1.71 43.09
N ASP A 455 14.47 -0.39 42.95
CA ASP A 455 15.65 0.41 43.27
C ASP A 455 15.26 1.87 43.63
N GLU A 456 16.26 2.70 43.95
CA GLU A 456 16.07 4.12 44.25
C GLU A 456 15.56 4.98 43.08
N SER A 457 15.58 4.48 41.84
CA SER A 457 15.01 5.20 40.69
C SER A 457 13.49 5.24 40.77
N THR A 458 12.87 4.21 41.37
CA THR A 458 11.41 4.03 41.44
C THR A 458 10.66 5.06 42.30
N GLN A 459 11.35 6.03 42.88
CA GLN A 459 10.74 7.15 43.58
C GLN A 459 9.98 8.05 42.60
N VAL A 460 8.84 8.57 43.08
CA VAL A 460 7.93 9.45 42.35
C VAL A 460 8.07 10.87 42.90
N THR A 461 8.05 11.86 42.01
CA THR A 461 7.95 13.28 42.38
C THR A 461 6.61 13.84 41.91
N ILE A 462 5.84 14.37 42.85
CA ILE A 462 4.57 15.06 42.58
C ILE A 462 4.81 16.56 42.81
N ASP A 463 4.68 17.34 41.76
CA ASP A 463 4.90 18.79 41.71
C ASP A 463 3.56 19.44 41.31
N ASN A 464 2.54 19.18 42.13
CA ASN A 464 1.25 19.84 42.06
C ASN A 464 1.34 21.08 42.97
N PRO A 465 1.06 22.31 42.48
CA PRO A 465 0.90 23.45 43.38
C PRO A 465 -0.24 23.15 44.35
N ALA A 466 -0.06 23.51 45.62
CA ALA A 466 -1.10 23.31 46.63
C ALA A 466 -2.37 24.06 46.21
N SER A 467 -3.52 23.39 46.31
CA SER A 467 -4.83 23.99 46.01
C SER A 467 -5.15 25.08 47.04
N THR A 468 -5.05 26.33 46.61
CA THR A 468 -5.44 27.55 47.34
C THR A 468 -6.92 27.83 47.17
#